data_AF-A0A3D1ICJ4-F1
#
_entry.id   AF-A0A3D1ICJ4-F1
#
_cell.length_a   1.000
_cell.length_b   1.000
_cell.length_c   1.000
_cell.angle_alpha   90.00
_cell.angle_beta   90.00
_cell.angle_gamma   90.00
#
_symmetry.space_group_name_H-M   'P 1'
#
loop_
_entity.id
_entity.type
_entity.pdbx_description
1 polymer ?
#
loop_
_entity_poly.entity_id
_entity_poly.type
_entity_poly.pdbx_seq_one_letter_code
_entity_poly.pdbx_strand_id
1 'polypeptide(L)'
;MRRAAWLAGLLLLGGCRSTESLWPLEVGRSWTYSVDTGLTTFVATTKVERRVPVGGAMGYELRGSMGVSRLAWDGDRLVASMLPHTRFNPPVLLAVAGARGDAKNPFRAGWKGNVEWFGKARPATATLEQVPDRVRIGSTEVPATLSTVRLTTEDRNVELQSWFVDGLGLVRQDQRTDGILDVRMEYLRGL
;
A
#
# COMPACT_ATOMS: atom_id res chain seq x y z
N MET A 1 8.79 -49.20 38.30
CA MET A 1 10.06 -49.06 37.56
C MET A 1 9.78 -49.18 36.06
N ARG A 2 10.19 -48.16 35.25
CA ARG A 2 10.57 -48.22 33.80
C ARG A 2 9.48 -48.66 32.80
N ARG A 3 9.18 -48.04 31.65
CA ARG A 3 9.68 -46.96 30.77
C ARG A 3 8.47 -46.60 29.87
N ALA A 4 8.07 -45.34 29.68
CA ALA A 4 8.55 -44.37 28.67
C ALA A 4 8.50 -44.87 27.20
N ALA A 5 7.80 -44.07 26.37
CA ALA A 5 7.70 -44.00 24.89
C ALA A 5 6.26 -44.30 24.40
N TRP A 6 5.55 -43.45 23.64
CA TRP A 6 5.96 -42.66 22.47
C TRP A 6 5.10 -41.41 22.27
N LEU A 7 5.77 -40.29 21.94
CA LEU A 7 5.22 -39.11 21.27
C LEU A 7 4.94 -39.43 19.80
N ALA A 8 3.77 -39.03 19.27
CA ALA A 8 3.62 -38.72 17.85
C ALA A 8 2.35 -37.88 17.56
N GLY A 9 2.57 -36.63 17.14
CA GLY A 9 1.82 -36.02 16.04
C GLY A 9 0.39 -35.54 16.30
N LEU A 10 0.25 -34.32 16.83
CA LEU A 10 -0.84 -33.46 16.39
C LEU A 10 -0.28 -32.10 15.95
N LEU A 11 -0.01 -32.07 14.63
CA LEU A 11 -0.34 -30.99 13.71
C LEU A 11 -0.25 -29.57 14.28
N LEU A 12 0.94 -29.01 14.08
CA LEU A 12 1.17 -27.58 13.92
C LEU A 12 0.18 -27.02 12.88
N LEU A 13 -0.99 -26.55 13.32
CA LEU A 13 -1.77 -25.54 12.61
C LEU A 13 -1.03 -24.20 12.76
N GLY A 14 0.18 -24.14 12.20
CA GLY A 14 0.86 -22.90 11.91
C GLY A 14 0.06 -22.21 10.82
N GLY A 15 -0.90 -21.38 11.22
CA GLY A 15 -1.52 -20.41 10.34
C GLY A 15 -0.45 -19.46 9.83
N CYS A 16 0.27 -19.86 8.78
CA CYS A 16 0.98 -18.95 7.90
C CYS A 16 -0.10 -18.07 7.23
N ARG A 17 -0.60 -17.07 7.95
CA ARG A 17 -1.28 -15.95 7.33
C ARG A 17 -0.20 -15.28 6.49
N SER A 18 -0.26 -15.49 5.17
CA SER A 18 0.77 -14.97 4.27
C SER A 18 0.85 -13.46 4.42
N THR A 19 2.07 -12.96 4.52
CA THR A 19 2.40 -11.55 4.71
C THR A 19 1.91 -10.65 3.55
N GLU A 20 1.53 -11.25 2.42
CA GLU A 20 1.05 -10.58 1.19
C GLU A 20 -0.46 -10.26 1.21
N SER A 21 -1.16 -10.48 2.32
CA SER A 21 -2.63 -10.48 2.30
C SER A 21 -3.26 -9.10 2.10
N LEU A 22 -2.61 -8.01 2.51
CA LEU A 22 -3.21 -6.67 2.40
C LEU A 22 -3.41 -6.21 0.95
N TRP A 23 -2.50 -6.56 0.04
CA TRP A 23 -2.64 -6.26 -1.38
C TRP A 23 -2.01 -7.37 -2.22
N PRO A 24 -2.82 -8.27 -2.78
CA PRO A 24 -2.30 -9.40 -3.53
C PRO A 24 -1.80 -8.93 -4.89
N LEU A 25 -0.48 -8.80 -5.03
CA LEU A 25 0.17 -8.37 -6.26
C LEU A 25 0.61 -9.61 -7.05
N GLU A 26 -0.12 -9.93 -8.11
CA GLU A 26 0.19 -11.04 -9.01
C GLU A 26 0.00 -10.60 -10.46
N VAL A 27 0.87 -11.05 -11.36
CA VAL A 27 0.78 -10.71 -12.79
C VAL A 27 -0.59 -11.12 -13.33
N GLY A 28 -1.25 -10.20 -14.04
CA GLY A 28 -2.59 -10.39 -14.58
C GLY A 28 -3.70 -9.84 -13.70
N ARG A 29 -3.48 -9.62 -12.39
CA ARG A 29 -4.47 -8.96 -11.53
C ARG A 29 -4.72 -7.53 -11.95
N SER A 30 -5.95 -7.08 -11.74
CA SER A 30 -6.36 -5.73 -12.08
C SER A 30 -7.45 -5.22 -11.16
N TRP A 31 -7.43 -3.92 -10.91
CA TRP A 31 -8.43 -3.20 -10.15
C TRP A 31 -8.93 -2.02 -10.98
N THR A 32 -10.22 -1.76 -10.92
CA THR A 32 -10.88 -0.64 -11.57
C THR A 32 -11.38 0.32 -10.51
N TYR A 33 -11.07 1.60 -10.68
CA TYR A 33 -11.35 2.68 -9.75
C TYR A 33 -12.16 3.77 -10.44
N SER A 34 -13.05 4.41 -9.70
CA SER A 34 -13.49 5.77 -9.99
C SER A 34 -12.40 6.72 -9.50
N VAL A 35 -11.97 7.65 -10.34
CA VAL A 35 -10.93 8.63 -10.04
C VAL A 35 -11.54 10.02 -10.18
N ASP A 36 -11.47 10.81 -9.11
CA ASP A 36 -11.87 12.21 -9.07
C ASP A 36 -10.62 13.07 -8.82
N THR A 37 -10.35 14.03 -9.70
CA THR A 37 -9.21 14.95 -9.58
C THR A 37 -9.63 16.39 -9.23
N GLY A 38 -10.86 16.59 -8.76
CA GLY A 38 -11.49 17.89 -8.53
C GLY A 38 -11.92 18.63 -9.80
N LEU A 39 -11.33 18.30 -10.96
CA LEU A 39 -11.68 18.86 -12.28
C LEU A 39 -12.55 17.92 -13.11
N THR A 40 -12.35 16.62 -12.94
CA THR A 40 -13.03 15.59 -13.71
C THR A 40 -13.13 14.30 -12.92
N THR A 41 -14.11 13.48 -13.29
CA THR A 41 -14.27 12.12 -12.77
C THR A 41 -14.24 11.14 -13.93
N PHE A 42 -13.42 10.09 -13.82
CA PHE A 42 -13.31 9.05 -14.83
C PHE A 42 -13.02 7.69 -14.21
N VAL A 43 -13.20 6.64 -15.01
CA VAL A 43 -12.88 5.27 -14.61
C VAL A 43 -11.46 4.93 -15.08
N ALA A 44 -10.63 4.42 -14.17
CA ALA A 44 -9.28 3.97 -14.46
C ALA A 44 -9.10 2.51 -14.05
N THR A 45 -8.50 1.70 -14.93
CA THR A 45 -8.08 0.34 -14.60
C THR A 45 -6.57 0.30 -14.43
N THR A 46 -6.13 -0.30 -13.33
CA THR A 46 -4.72 -0.57 -13.04
C THR A 46 -4.50 -2.08 -13.12
N LYS A 47 -3.48 -2.53 -13.84
CA LYS A 47 -3.15 -3.95 -14.05
C LYS A 47 -1.71 -4.23 -13.67
N VAL A 48 -1.47 -5.37 -13.03
CA VAL A 48 -0.13 -5.91 -12.80
C VAL A 48 0.39 -6.52 -14.11
N GLU A 49 1.39 -5.91 -14.72
CA GLU A 49 1.88 -6.32 -16.04
C GLU A 49 3.00 -7.36 -15.96
N ARG A 50 3.96 -7.15 -15.07
CA ARG A 50 5.18 -7.96 -15.00
C ARG A 50 5.89 -7.81 -13.66
N ARG A 51 6.81 -8.73 -13.38
CA ARG A 51 7.73 -8.63 -12.24
C ARG A 51 8.86 -7.65 -12.55
N VAL A 52 9.26 -6.85 -11.57
CA VAL A 52 10.38 -5.89 -11.67
C VAL A 52 11.08 -5.76 -10.32
N PRO A 53 12.39 -5.44 -10.28
CA PRO A 53 13.04 -5.11 -9.02
C PRO A 53 12.51 -3.78 -8.45
N VAL A 54 12.31 -3.73 -7.13
CA VAL A 54 11.89 -2.56 -6.36
C VAL A 54 12.75 -2.49 -5.10
N GLY A 55 13.78 -1.65 -5.12
CA GLY A 55 14.79 -1.65 -4.06
C GLY A 55 15.51 -3.00 -3.97
N GLY A 56 15.51 -3.60 -2.78
CA GLY A 56 16.14 -4.91 -2.52
C GLY A 56 15.25 -6.13 -2.82
N ALA A 57 13.98 -5.92 -3.19
CA ALA A 57 13.00 -6.99 -3.37
C ALA A 57 12.55 -7.12 -4.83
N MET A 58 12.08 -8.31 -5.21
CA MET A 58 11.35 -8.51 -6.45
C MET A 58 9.88 -8.14 -6.26
N GLY A 59 9.44 -7.11 -6.98
CA GLY A 59 8.07 -6.61 -6.98
C GLY A 59 7.41 -6.70 -8.34
N TYR A 60 6.51 -5.76 -8.58
CA TYR A 60 5.62 -5.73 -9.72
C TYR A 60 5.48 -4.32 -10.29
N GLU A 61 5.37 -4.25 -11.61
CA GLU A 61 4.98 -3.05 -12.33
C GLU A 61 3.47 -3.07 -12.57
N LEU A 62 2.80 -2.05 -12.05
CA LEU A 62 1.38 -1.81 -12.26
C LEU A 62 1.24 -0.67 -13.27
N ARG A 63 0.40 -0.85 -14.28
CA ARG A 63 0.12 0.17 -15.30
C ARG A 63 -1.37 0.48 -15.34
N GLY A 64 -1.69 1.76 -15.46
CA GLY A 64 -3.04 2.26 -15.72
C GLY A 64 -3.00 3.59 -16.47
N SER A 65 -4.17 4.20 -16.67
CA SER A 65 -4.28 5.51 -17.34
C SER A 65 -3.60 6.64 -16.54
N MET A 66 -3.47 6.48 -15.22
CA MET A 66 -2.75 7.41 -14.35
C MET A 66 -1.22 7.29 -14.45
N GLY A 67 -0.69 6.26 -15.11
CA GLY A 67 0.74 6.04 -15.24
C GLY A 67 1.19 4.70 -14.67
N VAL A 68 2.43 4.65 -14.17
CA VAL A 68 3.10 3.43 -13.74
C VAL A 68 3.43 3.50 -12.26
N SER A 69 3.12 2.43 -11.54
CA SER A 69 3.60 2.19 -10.18
C SER A 69 4.53 0.98 -10.15
N ARG A 70 5.53 1.00 -9.28
CA ARG A 70 6.42 -0.13 -9.03
C ARG A 70 6.45 -0.42 -7.54
N LEU A 71 5.80 -1.52 -7.16
CA LEU A 71 5.52 -1.91 -5.79
C LEU A 71 6.14 -3.26 -5.48
N ALA A 72 6.57 -3.48 -4.24
CA ALA A 72 6.97 -4.79 -3.76
C ALA A 72 6.51 -5.01 -2.32
N TRP A 73 6.25 -6.27 -1.99
CA TRP A 73 6.32 -6.74 -0.62
C TRP A 73 7.79 -7.09 -0.30
N ASP A 74 8.40 -6.34 0.60
CA ASP A 74 9.69 -6.64 1.21
C ASP A 74 9.44 -7.16 2.64
N GLY A 75 9.29 -8.49 2.76
CA GLY A 75 8.78 -9.11 3.97
C GLY A 75 7.33 -8.71 4.25
N ASP A 76 7.10 -8.01 5.36
CA ASP A 76 5.79 -7.48 5.76
C ASP A 76 5.55 -6.05 5.27
N ARG A 77 6.45 -5.47 4.47
CA ARG A 77 6.42 -4.07 4.07
C ARG A 77 6.01 -3.92 2.62
N LEU A 78 4.90 -3.24 2.38
CA LEU A 78 4.55 -2.78 1.05
C LEU A 78 5.33 -1.49 0.76
N VAL A 79 6.26 -1.56 -0.18
CA VAL A 79 7.12 -0.43 -0.58
C VAL A 79 6.90 -0.04 -2.03
N ALA A 80 7.13 1.23 -2.35
CA ALA A 80 7.04 1.79 -3.69
C ALA A 80 8.33 2.49 -4.10
N SER A 81 8.93 2.06 -5.22
CA SER A 81 10.01 2.83 -5.87
C SER A 81 9.47 3.86 -6.85
N MET A 82 8.22 3.67 -7.30
CA MET A 82 7.56 4.53 -8.26
C MET A 82 6.06 4.51 -8.02
N LEU A 83 5.46 5.70 -8.07
CA LEU A 83 4.03 5.95 -8.19
C LEU A 83 3.83 6.85 -9.42
N PRO A 84 2.59 7.07 -9.90
CA PRO A 84 2.33 8.02 -10.97
C PRO A 84 3.15 9.31 -10.82
N HIS A 85 3.97 9.60 -11.83
CA HIS A 85 4.80 10.80 -11.93
C HIS A 85 5.82 11.03 -10.80
N THR A 86 6.05 10.04 -9.93
CA THR A 86 6.92 10.17 -8.75
C THR A 86 7.85 8.97 -8.60
N ARG A 87 9.14 9.21 -8.33
CA ARG A 87 10.09 8.14 -7.96
C ARG A 87 10.66 8.38 -6.58
N PHE A 88 10.92 7.29 -5.87
CA PHE A 88 11.45 7.29 -4.50
C PHE A 88 12.75 6.52 -4.44
N ASN A 89 13.78 7.10 -3.83
CA ASN A 89 15.05 6.43 -3.57
C ASN A 89 15.56 6.73 -2.14
N PRO A 90 15.58 5.76 -1.21
CA PRO A 90 15.12 4.38 -1.37
C PRO A 90 13.58 4.29 -1.55
N PRO A 91 13.01 3.12 -1.91
CA PRO A 91 11.55 2.95 -1.99
C PRO A 91 10.85 3.44 -0.71
N VAL A 92 9.71 4.13 -0.88
CA VAL A 92 8.91 4.64 0.23
C VAL A 92 8.00 3.54 0.78
N LEU A 93 7.82 3.52 2.10
CA LEU A 93 6.93 2.58 2.78
C LEU A 93 5.47 3.05 2.67
N LEU A 94 4.59 2.19 2.16
CA LEU A 94 3.16 2.48 2.00
C LEU A 94 2.29 1.81 3.06
N ALA A 95 2.64 0.59 3.47
CA ALA A 95 1.91 -0.16 4.48
C ALA A 95 2.80 -1.26 5.07
N VAL A 96 2.45 -1.73 6.27
CA VAL A 96 3.03 -2.91 6.92
C VAL A 96 1.90 -3.89 7.24
N ALA A 97 2.00 -5.12 6.73
CA ALA A 97 1.04 -6.18 6.95
C ALA A 97 1.11 -6.68 8.40
N GLY A 98 -0.04 -6.81 9.05
CA GLY A 98 -0.12 -7.26 10.45
C GLY A 98 0.42 -6.28 11.48
N ALA A 99 0.77 -5.04 11.07
CA ALA A 99 1.12 -3.98 12.00
C ALA A 99 0.00 -3.78 13.03
N ARG A 100 0.39 -3.75 14.30
CA ARG A 100 -0.53 -3.53 15.42
C ARG A 100 -0.49 -2.06 15.80
N GLY A 101 -1.65 -1.43 15.76
CA GLY A 101 -1.87 -0.07 16.25
C GLY A 101 -3.35 0.12 16.53
N ASP A 102 -3.68 1.15 17.30
CA ASP A 102 -5.05 1.60 17.51
C ASP A 102 -5.13 3.13 17.32
N ALA A 103 -6.33 3.70 17.40
CA ALA A 103 -6.52 5.13 17.18
C ALA A 103 -5.74 6.03 18.16
N LYS A 104 -5.37 5.53 19.33
CA LYS A 104 -4.57 6.26 20.34
C LYS A 104 -3.08 5.99 20.19
N ASN A 105 -2.71 4.78 19.76
CA ASN A 105 -1.34 4.32 19.59
C ASN A 105 -1.17 3.72 18.18
N PRO A 106 -1.13 4.57 17.14
CA PRO A 106 -1.00 4.08 15.77
C PRO A 106 0.39 3.49 15.54
N PHE A 107 0.49 2.52 14.64
CA PHE A 107 1.80 2.10 14.14
C PHE A 107 2.45 3.27 13.39
N ARG A 108 3.73 3.53 13.64
CA ARG A 108 4.47 4.61 12.98
C ARG A 108 5.83 4.13 12.48
N ALA A 109 6.18 4.54 11.27
CA ALA A 109 7.50 4.29 10.70
C ALA A 109 8.00 5.51 9.93
N GLY A 110 9.25 5.88 10.13
CA GLY A 110 9.90 6.97 9.40
C GLY A 110 10.59 6.48 8.12
N TRP A 111 10.67 7.36 7.14
CA TRP A 111 11.43 7.18 5.90
C TRP A 111 12.20 8.48 5.59
N LYS A 112 13.39 8.33 5.00
CA LYS A 112 14.21 9.43 4.52
C LYS A 112 14.85 9.01 3.20
N GLY A 113 14.80 9.90 2.22
CA GLY A 113 15.34 9.62 0.89
C GLY A 113 15.26 10.82 -0.02
N ASN A 114 15.29 10.53 -1.31
CA ASN A 114 15.03 11.49 -2.36
C ASN A 114 13.70 11.15 -3.05
N VAL A 115 12.96 12.19 -3.39
CA VAL A 115 11.82 12.13 -4.29
C VAL A 115 12.15 12.83 -5.58
N GLU A 116 11.85 12.18 -6.70
CA GLU A 116 11.98 12.74 -8.03
C GLU A 116 10.59 13.03 -8.62
N TRP A 117 10.31 14.31 -8.86
CA TRP A 117 9.15 14.77 -9.60
C TRP A 117 9.61 15.49 -10.86
N PHE A 118 8.99 15.17 -12.00
CA PHE A 118 9.31 15.82 -13.29
C PHE A 118 10.82 15.86 -13.59
N GLY A 119 11.56 14.80 -13.24
CA GLY A 119 13.00 14.68 -13.48
C GLY A 119 13.91 15.39 -12.46
N LYS A 120 13.36 16.06 -11.44
CA LYS A 120 14.14 16.75 -10.41
C LYS A 120 14.07 16.01 -9.09
N ALA A 121 15.23 15.53 -8.61
CA ALA A 121 15.37 14.90 -7.31
C ALA A 121 15.49 15.94 -6.19
N ARG A 122 14.78 15.73 -5.09
CA ARG A 122 14.81 16.54 -3.87
C ARG A 122 14.90 15.66 -2.63
N PRO A 123 15.64 16.08 -1.59
CA PRO A 123 15.61 15.40 -0.31
C PRO A 123 14.22 15.47 0.29
N ALA A 124 13.80 14.38 0.93
CA ALA A 124 12.48 14.23 1.49
C ALA A 124 12.50 13.34 2.73
N THR A 125 11.55 13.57 3.62
CA THR A 125 11.22 12.67 4.73
C THR A 125 9.77 12.24 4.60
N ALA A 126 9.44 11.06 5.11
CA ALA A 126 8.06 10.63 5.21
C ALA A 126 7.81 9.93 6.54
N THR A 127 6.56 9.98 6.98
CA THR A 127 6.07 9.19 8.10
C THR A 127 4.88 8.38 7.63
N LEU A 128 4.97 7.06 7.77
CA LEU A 128 3.82 6.17 7.69
C LEU A 128 3.16 6.11 9.07
N GLU A 129 1.84 6.26 9.08
CA GLU A 129 0.96 6.00 10.21
C GLU A 129 -0.09 4.97 9.80
N GLN A 130 -0.31 3.92 10.59
CA GLN A 130 -1.34 2.91 10.31
C GLN A 130 -2.25 2.66 11.50
N VAL A 131 -3.56 2.63 11.21
CA VAL A 131 -4.62 2.31 12.17
C VAL A 131 -5.68 1.40 11.54
N PRO A 132 -6.36 0.58 12.35
CA PRO A 132 -7.62 -0.04 11.94
C PRO A 132 -8.66 1.04 11.63
N ASP A 133 -9.41 0.83 10.56
CA ASP A 133 -10.49 1.73 10.15
C ASP A 133 -11.61 0.92 9.48
N ARG A 134 -12.65 1.61 9.01
CA ARG A 134 -13.70 1.04 8.19
C ARG A 134 -13.87 1.87 6.92
N VAL A 135 -14.11 1.20 5.80
CA VAL A 135 -14.30 1.84 4.50
C VAL A 135 -15.57 1.32 3.85
N ARG A 136 -16.28 2.22 3.17
CA ARG A 136 -17.49 1.86 2.42
C ARG A 136 -17.10 1.43 1.01
N ILE A 137 -17.56 0.25 0.59
CA ILE A 137 -17.47 -0.27 -0.77
C ILE A 137 -18.90 -0.53 -1.25
N GLY A 138 -19.37 0.24 -2.22
CA GLY A 138 -20.78 0.27 -2.58
C GLY A 138 -21.67 0.62 -1.38
N SER A 139 -22.60 -0.26 -1.02
CA SER A 139 -23.48 -0.09 0.14
C SER A 139 -22.96 -0.72 1.44
N THR A 140 -21.80 -1.39 1.40
CA THR A 140 -21.30 -2.19 2.52
C THR A 140 -20.10 -1.52 3.18
N GLU A 141 -20.07 -1.53 4.50
CA GLU A 141 -18.94 -1.02 5.28
C GLU A 141 -18.08 -2.19 5.78
N VAL A 142 -16.81 -2.22 5.37
CA VAL A 142 -15.90 -3.34 5.63
C VAL A 142 -14.71 -2.89 6.50
N PRO A 143 -14.16 -3.78 7.35
CA PRO A 143 -12.91 -3.51 8.06
C PRO A 143 -11.77 -3.25 7.07
N ALA A 144 -10.96 -2.24 7.36
CA ALA A 144 -9.81 -1.86 6.55
C ALA A 144 -8.62 -1.45 7.43
N THR A 145 -7.45 -1.38 6.83
CA THR A 145 -6.28 -0.70 7.40
C THR A 145 -6.12 0.63 6.68
N LEU A 146 -6.29 1.73 7.42
CA LEU A 146 -5.92 3.06 6.93
C LEU A 146 -4.42 3.25 7.13
N SER A 147 -3.72 3.48 6.02
CA SER A 147 -2.31 3.87 5.99
C SER A 147 -2.19 5.30 5.52
N THR A 148 -1.61 6.17 6.33
CA THR A 148 -1.37 7.57 5.99
C THR A 148 0.13 7.79 5.85
N VAL A 149 0.59 8.09 4.64
CA VAL A 149 1.97 8.50 4.37
C VAL A 149 2.00 10.02 4.26
N ARG A 150 2.74 10.68 5.15
CA ARG A 150 2.99 12.12 5.09
C ARG A 150 4.41 12.35 4.63
N LEU A 151 4.57 12.82 3.40
CA LEU A 151 5.83 13.15 2.77
C LEU A 151 6.07 14.66 2.86
N THR A 152 7.21 15.05 3.39
CA THR A 152 7.65 16.44 3.46
C THR A 152 8.92 16.62 2.63
N THR A 153 8.91 17.68 1.83
CA THR A 153 10.08 18.17 1.09
C THR A 153 10.30 19.65 1.45
N GLU A 154 11.27 20.30 0.83
CA GLU A 154 11.54 21.73 1.07
C GLU A 154 10.37 22.63 0.66
N ASP A 155 9.59 22.25 -0.35
CA ASP A 155 8.59 23.12 -0.99
C ASP A 155 7.13 22.70 -0.75
N ARG A 156 6.87 21.44 -0.38
CA ARG A 156 5.50 20.92 -0.26
C ARG A 156 5.38 19.81 0.78
N ASN A 157 4.16 19.66 1.30
CA ASN A 157 3.73 18.49 2.05
C ASN A 157 2.70 17.70 1.25
N VAL A 158 2.93 16.40 1.10
CA VAL A 158 1.99 15.48 0.46
C VAL A 158 1.48 14.49 1.49
N GLU A 159 0.17 14.33 1.58
CA GLU A 159 -0.49 13.30 2.38
C GLU A 159 -1.15 12.28 1.45
N LEU A 160 -0.81 11.01 1.61
CA LEU A 160 -1.42 9.89 0.91
C LEU A 160 -2.12 8.98 1.92
N GLN A 161 -3.45 9.01 1.91
CA GLN A 161 -4.27 8.11 2.72
C GLN A 161 -4.71 6.94 1.85
N SER A 162 -4.43 5.72 2.28
CA SER A 162 -4.73 4.49 1.55
C SER A 162 -5.47 3.52 2.46
N TRP A 163 -6.66 3.09 2.04
CA TRP A 163 -7.43 2.06 2.73
C TRP A 163 -7.22 0.72 2.05
N PHE A 164 -6.67 -0.22 2.82
CA PHE A 164 -6.43 -1.60 2.39
C PHE A 164 -7.45 -2.54 3.02
N VAL A 165 -8.05 -3.40 2.20
CA VAL A 165 -8.92 -4.49 2.67
C VAL A 165 -8.21 -5.80 2.43
N ASP A 166 -8.16 -6.63 3.48
CA ASP A 166 -7.48 -7.92 3.46
C ASP A 166 -8.00 -8.82 2.31
N GLY A 167 -7.10 -9.32 1.49
CA GLY A 167 -7.38 -10.11 0.29
C GLY A 167 -7.86 -9.32 -0.92
N LEU A 168 -8.28 -8.06 -0.77
CA LEU A 168 -8.82 -7.23 -1.86
C LEU A 168 -7.83 -6.17 -2.36
N GLY A 169 -6.94 -5.67 -1.50
CA GLY A 169 -5.99 -4.62 -1.87
C GLY A 169 -6.43 -3.21 -1.52
N LEU A 170 -5.87 -2.26 -2.27
CA LEU A 170 -6.19 -0.84 -2.16
C LEU A 170 -7.62 -0.60 -2.64
N VAL A 171 -8.52 -0.18 -1.75
CA VAL A 171 -9.93 0.07 -2.07
C VAL A 171 -10.30 1.54 -2.11
N ARG A 172 -9.51 2.39 -1.44
CA ARG A 172 -9.61 3.83 -1.55
C ARG A 172 -8.24 4.48 -1.38
N GLN A 173 -8.00 5.55 -2.11
CA GLN A 173 -6.83 6.40 -1.91
C GLN A 173 -7.20 7.86 -2.04
N ASP A 174 -6.82 8.68 -1.07
CA ASP A 174 -6.91 10.13 -1.14
C ASP A 174 -5.47 10.69 -1.15
N GLN A 175 -5.15 11.56 -2.11
CA GLN A 175 -3.91 12.31 -2.14
C GLN A 175 -4.21 13.79 -1.90
N ARG A 176 -3.48 14.40 -0.96
CA ARG A 176 -3.53 15.85 -0.71
C ARG A 176 -2.15 16.47 -0.83
N THR A 177 -2.08 17.66 -1.42
CA THR A 177 -0.90 18.51 -1.39
C THR A 177 -1.22 19.78 -0.61
N ASP A 178 -0.46 20.05 0.44
CA ASP A 178 -0.64 21.19 1.34
C ASP A 178 -2.09 21.33 1.87
N GLY A 179 -2.73 20.17 2.12
CA GLY A 179 -4.09 20.07 2.64
C GLY A 179 -5.20 20.08 1.58
N ILE A 180 -4.89 20.36 0.31
CA ILE A 180 -5.84 20.37 -0.80
C ILE A 180 -5.95 18.97 -1.39
N LEU A 181 -7.17 18.45 -1.59
CA LEU A 181 -7.40 17.14 -2.24
C LEU A 181 -7.10 17.23 -3.73
N ASP A 182 -6.03 16.56 -4.16
CA ASP A 182 -5.62 16.49 -5.56
C ASP A 182 -6.37 15.39 -6.30
N VAL A 183 -6.45 14.21 -5.67
CA VAL A 183 -7.00 13.00 -6.27
C VAL A 183 -7.67 12.16 -5.20
N ARG A 184 -8.86 11.65 -5.53
CA ARG A 184 -9.51 10.54 -4.83
C ARG A 184 -9.72 9.38 -5.78
N MET A 185 -9.36 8.19 -5.33
CA MET A 185 -9.62 6.92 -6.03
C MET A 185 -10.52 6.05 -5.16
N GLU A 186 -11.57 5.49 -5.74
CA GLU A 186 -12.49 4.57 -5.06
C GLU A 186 -12.71 3.32 -5.88
N TYR A 187 -12.57 2.16 -5.24
CA TYR A 187 -12.67 0.86 -5.89
C TYR A 187 -14.07 0.58 -6.40
N LEU A 188 -14.15 0.11 -7.64
CA LEU A 188 -15.39 -0.30 -8.29
C LEU A 188 -15.47 -1.83 -8.41
N ARG A 189 -14.39 -2.47 -8.90
CA ARG A 189 -14.30 -3.92 -9.14
C ARG A 189 -12.86 -4.35 -9.43
N GLY A 190 -12.56 -5.64 -9.25
CA GLY A 190 -11.20 -6.16 -9.36
C GLY A 190 -11.04 -7.51 -8.67
N LEU A 191 -9.77 -7.92 -8.51
CA LEU A 191 -9.32 -9.31 -8.34
C LEU A 191 -8.64 -9.60 -6.99
#